data_AF-A0A9D7ITE4-F1
#
_entry.id   AF-A0A9D7ITE4-F1
#
_cell.length_a   1.000
_cell.length_b   1.000
_cell.length_c   1.000
_cell.angle_alpha   90.00
_cell.angle_beta   90.00
_cell.angle_gamma   90.00
#
_symmetry.space_group_name_H-M   'P 1'
#
loop_
_entity.id
_entity.type
_entity.pdbx_description
1 polymer ?
#
loop_
_entity_poly.entity_id
_entity_poly.type
_entity_poly.pdbx_seq_one_letter_code
_entity_poly.pdbx_strand_id
1 'polypeptide(L)'
;MRERGGYDTSVSTKLVLMENGGLEIVNMPDWWEEPFGTSRKGMASYSGSWAIYSDQPCWSIAVKYSNVATYLNLIGNKPPYQIEVILGDPDSGNEMIFVKQEEK
;
A
#
# COMPACT_ATOMS: atom_id res chain seq x y z
N MET A 1 11.29 -0.44 18.87
CA MET A 1 10.17 -1.40 19.04
C MET A 1 9.08 -0.86 18.12
N ARG A 2 8.74 -1.55 17.02
CA ARG A 2 7.80 -1.00 16.02
C ARG A 2 6.42 -0.87 16.66
N GLU A 3 5.90 0.34 16.81
CA GLU A 3 4.54 0.55 17.29
C GLU A 3 3.58 0.01 16.23
N ARG A 4 2.79 -1.00 16.59
CA ARG A 4 1.66 -1.43 15.77
C ARG A 4 0.60 -0.35 15.98
N GLY A 5 0.22 0.38 14.94
CA GLY A 5 -0.65 1.59 14.98
C GLY A 5 -2.05 1.43 15.62
N GLY A 6 -2.30 0.36 16.37
CA GLY A 6 -3.54 0.13 17.13
C GLY A 6 -4.67 -0.49 16.31
N TYR A 7 -4.37 -0.97 15.11
CA TYR A 7 -5.36 -1.55 14.20
C TYR A 7 -5.73 -2.98 14.57
N ASP A 8 -7.00 -3.32 14.37
CA ASP A 8 -7.50 -4.68 14.53
C ASP A 8 -6.97 -5.58 13.41
N THR A 9 -5.99 -6.42 13.74
CA THR A 9 -5.37 -7.35 12.79
C THR A 9 -6.25 -8.55 12.44
N SER A 10 -7.43 -8.71 13.07
CA SER A 10 -8.41 -9.72 12.68
C SER A 10 -9.18 -9.32 11.42
N VAL A 11 -9.19 -8.03 11.07
CA VAL A 11 -9.81 -7.53 9.85
C VAL A 11 -8.88 -7.80 8.68
N SER A 12 -9.38 -8.53 7.68
CA SER A 12 -8.61 -8.80 6.46
C SER A 12 -8.51 -7.55 5.60
N THR A 13 -7.28 -7.13 5.34
CA THR A 13 -6.93 -6.04 4.40
C THR A 13 -6.60 -6.62 3.03
N LYS A 14 -7.06 -5.98 1.96
CA LYS A 14 -6.79 -6.39 0.57
C LYS A 14 -6.42 -5.20 -0.30
N LEU A 15 -5.45 -5.42 -1.19
CA LEU A 15 -5.12 -4.54 -2.31
C LEU A 15 -5.22 -5.37 -3.59
N VAL A 16 -6.08 -4.96 -4.52
CA VAL A 16 -6.33 -5.67 -5.78
C VAL A 16 -5.96 -4.78 -6.94
N LEU A 17 -5.02 -5.25 -7.75
CA LEU A 17 -4.62 -4.61 -9.01
C LEU A 17 -5.19 -5.45 -10.15
N MET A 18 -6.24 -4.94 -10.79
CA MET A 18 -6.94 -5.62 -11.89
C MET A 18 -6.19 -5.40 -13.21
N GLU A 19 -6.24 -6.38 -14.12
CA GLU A 19 -5.55 -6.31 -15.43
C GLU A 19 -6.00 -5.12 -16.29
N ASN A 20 -7.22 -4.62 -16.09
CA ASN A 20 -7.77 -3.46 -16.78
C ASN A 20 -7.28 -2.11 -16.24
N GLY A 21 -6.31 -2.10 -15.31
CA GLY A 21 -5.83 -0.89 -14.62
C GLY A 21 -6.71 -0.44 -13.46
N GLY A 22 -7.75 -1.21 -13.09
CA GLY A 22 -8.60 -0.94 -11.94
C GLY A 22 -7.92 -1.30 -10.63
N LEU A 23 -8.18 -0.50 -9.59
CA LEU A 23 -7.66 -0.70 -8.24
C LEU A 23 -8.81 -0.86 -7.25
N GLU A 24 -8.72 -1.85 -6.37
CA GLU A 24 -9.62 -2.01 -5.22
C GLU A 24 -8.79 -2.12 -3.93
N ILE A 25 -9.21 -1.38 -2.91
CA ILE A 25 -8.62 -1.35 -1.59
C ILE A 25 -9.71 -1.67 -0.59
N VAL A 26 -9.44 -2.62 0.30
CA VAL A 26 -10.42 -3.10 1.28
C VAL A 26 -9.78 -3.12 2.67
N ASN A 27 -10.44 -2.46 3.62
CA ASN A 27 -10.05 -2.38 5.04
C ASN A 27 -8.57 -2.02 5.24
N MET A 28 -8.10 -1.04 4.48
CA MET A 28 -6.75 -0.53 4.59
C MET A 28 -6.68 0.42 5.77
N PRO A 29 -5.66 0.34 6.64
CA PRO A 29 -5.62 1.28 7.73
C PRO A 29 -5.40 2.71 7.20
N ASP A 30 -6.03 3.68 7.86
CA ASP A 30 -6.19 5.06 7.36
C ASP A 30 -4.89 5.89 7.31
N TRP A 31 -3.83 5.48 8.01
CA TRP A 31 -2.51 6.10 7.97
C TRP A 31 -1.90 6.23 6.56
N TRP A 32 -2.40 5.45 5.60
CA TRP A 32 -1.92 5.44 4.23
C TRP A 32 -2.48 6.59 3.37
N GLU A 33 -3.46 7.32 3.89
CA GLU A 33 -4.00 8.56 3.31
C GLU A 33 -3.32 9.81 3.85
N GLU A 34 -2.67 9.70 5.00
CA GLU A 34 -2.14 10.84 5.73
C GLU A 34 -0.62 10.90 5.55
N PRO A 35 -0.09 11.86 4.78
CA PRO A 35 1.33 11.92 4.41
C PRO A 35 2.30 12.18 5.58
N PHE A 36 1.78 12.30 6.81
CA PHE A 36 2.58 12.41 8.04
C PHE A 36 2.21 11.33 9.07
N GLY A 37 1.52 10.26 8.65
CA GLY A 37 1.30 9.05 9.45
C GLY A 37 0.39 9.22 10.67
N THR A 38 -0.35 10.33 10.78
CA THR A 38 -1.31 10.51 11.88
C THR A 38 -2.58 9.72 11.60
N SER A 39 -2.63 8.50 12.14
CA SER A 39 -3.82 7.65 12.07
C SER A 39 -5.00 8.25 12.85
N ARG A 40 -6.22 8.12 12.30
CA ARG A 40 -7.49 8.34 13.02
C ARG A 40 -8.07 7.02 13.55
N LYS A 41 -7.26 5.95 13.54
CA LYS A 41 -7.56 4.57 13.95
C LYS A 41 -8.70 3.93 13.14
N GLY A 42 -8.89 4.38 11.90
CA GLY A 42 -9.89 3.87 10.98
C GLY A 42 -9.34 2.83 10.00
N MET A 43 -10.25 2.04 9.45
CA MET A 43 -10.03 1.25 8.25
C MET A 43 -10.83 1.90 7.10
N ALA A 44 -10.24 1.96 5.92
CA ALA A 44 -10.80 2.61 4.76
C ALA A 44 -10.73 1.70 3.53
N SER A 45 -11.71 1.87 2.64
CA SER A 45 -11.86 1.08 1.42
C SER A 45 -12.12 2.01 0.26
N TYR A 46 -11.49 1.76 -0.88
CA TYR A 46 -11.59 2.61 -2.06
C TYR A 46 -11.55 1.82 -3.35
N SER A 47 -12.06 2.46 -4.39
CA SER A 47 -11.79 2.10 -5.77
C SER A 47 -10.96 3.19 -6.44
N GLY A 48 -10.15 2.80 -7.41
CA GLY A 48 -9.25 3.70 -8.10
C GLY A 48 -8.69 3.11 -9.38
N SER A 49 -7.54 3.62 -9.78
CA SER A 49 -6.75 3.07 -10.88
C SER A 49 -5.28 2.88 -10.49
N TRP A 50 -4.60 2.04 -11.25
CA TRP A 50 -3.16 1.85 -11.15
C TRP A 50 -2.53 1.82 -12.53
N ALA A 51 -1.24 2.12 -12.58
CA ALA A 51 -0.40 2.01 -13.76
C ALA A 51 1.03 1.65 -13.36
N ILE A 52 1.75 1.02 -14.28
CA ILE A 52 3.19 0.79 -14.10
C ILE A 52 3.92 2.11 -14.36
N TYR A 53 4.81 2.47 -13.45
CA TYR A 53 5.71 3.61 -13.56
C TYR A 53 7.15 3.11 -13.40
N SER A 54 8.00 3.38 -14.38
CA SER A 54 9.42 3.02 -14.31
C SER A 54 10.21 4.25 -13.90
N ASP A 55 10.73 4.26 -12.67
CA ASP A 55 11.68 5.26 -12.20
C ASP A 55 12.96 4.55 -11.75
N GLN A 56 14.09 4.79 -12.43
CA GLN A 56 15.31 4.02 -12.17
C GLN A 56 15.73 4.21 -10.70
N PRO A 57 16.07 3.16 -9.93
CA PRO A 57 16.49 1.83 -10.37
C PRO A 57 15.44 0.69 -10.26
N CYS A 58 14.19 0.97 -9.86
CA CYS A 58 13.16 -0.06 -9.64
C CYS A 58 11.88 0.19 -10.45
N TRP A 59 11.04 -0.83 -10.54
CA TRP A 59 9.69 -0.64 -11.07
C TRP A 59 8.80 -0.17 -9.94
N SER A 60 7.95 0.80 -10.21
CA SER A 60 6.97 1.31 -9.27
C SER A 60 5.57 1.14 -9.84
N ILE A 61 4.58 1.02 -8.96
CA ILE A 61 3.17 1.02 -9.32
C ILE A 61 2.61 2.35 -8.86
N ALA A 62 2.26 3.20 -9.81
CA ALA A 62 1.50 4.40 -9.53
C ALA A 62 0.06 4.00 -9.22
N VAL A 63 -0.46 4.39 -8.06
CA VAL A 63 -1.85 4.18 -7.66
C VAL A 63 -2.54 5.50 -7.42
N LYS A 64 -3.82 5.58 -7.82
CA LYS A 64 -4.67 6.75 -7.59
C LYS A 64 -6.04 6.30 -7.12
N TYR A 65 -6.46 6.81 -5.97
CA TYR A 65 -7.76 6.52 -5.36
C TYR A 65 -8.16 7.71 -4.49
N SER A 66 -9.46 7.98 -4.36
CA SER A 66 -9.94 9.16 -3.61
C SER A 66 -9.18 10.44 -4.05
N ASN A 67 -8.60 11.19 -3.11
CA ASN A 67 -7.72 12.34 -3.34
C ASN A 67 -6.22 12.02 -3.20
N VAL A 68 -5.85 10.73 -3.17
CA VAL A 68 -4.47 10.26 -2.99
C VAL A 68 -3.90 9.79 -4.32
N ALA A 69 -2.66 10.19 -4.59
CA ALA A 69 -1.81 9.63 -5.63
C ALA A 69 -0.46 9.27 -5.01
N THR A 70 -0.07 8.01 -5.09
CA THR A 70 1.17 7.51 -4.48
C THR A 70 1.81 6.43 -5.35
N TYR A 71 3.02 6.03 -4.99
CA TYR A 71 3.79 4.99 -5.67
C TYR A 71 4.06 3.84 -4.70
N LEU A 72 3.88 2.61 -5.19
CA LEU A 72 4.24 1.39 -4.49
C LEU A 72 5.50 0.82 -5.13
N ASN A 73 6.54 0.57 -4.35
CA ASN A 73 7.80 0.05 -4.87
C ASN A 73 7.69 -1.46 -5.08
N LEU A 74 8.10 -1.94 -6.25
CA LEU A 74 8.29 -3.37 -6.48
C LEU A 74 9.70 -3.77 -6.06
N ILE A 75 9.78 -4.58 -5.00
CA ILE A 75 11.04 -5.16 -4.53
C ILE A 75 11.19 -6.57 -5.10
N GLY A 76 12.39 -6.82 -5.63
CA GLY A 76 12.79 -8.10 -6.22
C GLY A 76 12.77 -8.06 -7.75
N ASN A 77 13.80 -8.63 -8.36
CA ASN A 77 13.94 -8.65 -9.83
C ASN A 77 13.25 -9.86 -10.49
N LYS A 78 12.59 -10.71 -9.70
CA LYS A 78 11.90 -11.92 -10.17
C LYS A 78 10.68 -12.21 -9.27
N PRO A 79 9.61 -12.82 -9.80
CA PRO A 79 8.48 -13.28 -9.00
C PRO A 79 8.91 -14.26 -7.88
N PRO A 80 8.21 -14.28 -6.72
CA PRO A 80 7.13 -13.38 -6.34
C PRO A 80 7.65 -11.98 -5.97
N TYR A 81 7.05 -10.94 -6.56
CA TYR A 81 7.39 -9.55 -6.25
C TYR A 81 6.85 -9.18 -4.86
N GLN A 82 7.64 -8.42 -4.10
CA GLN A 82 7.19 -7.78 -2.87
C GLN A 82 6.74 -6.36 -3.21
N ILE A 83 5.62 -5.93 -2.62
CA ILE A 83 5.16 -4.55 -2.74
C ILE A 83 5.50 -3.86 -1.43
N GLU A 84 6.46 -2.94 -1.48
CA GLU A 84 6.79 -2.08 -0.35
C GLU A 84 6.06 -0.75 -0.49
N VAL A 85 5.43 -0.32 0.61
CA VAL A 85 4.74 0.95 0.69
C VAL A 85 5.37 1.75 1.82
N ILE A 86 6.12 2.77 1.43
CA ILE A 86 6.70 3.73 2.37
C ILE A 86 5.67 4.85 2.52
N LEU A 87 5.15 5.03 3.73
CA LEU A 87 4.15 6.03 4.05
C LEU A 87 4.74 7.03 5.05
N GLY A 88 4.65 8.31 4.72
CA GLY A 88 5.15 9.38 5.57
C GLY A 88 6.64 9.66 5.44
N ASP A 89 7.18 10.36 6.44
CA ASP A 89 8.62 10.63 6.56
C ASP A 89 9.34 9.32 6.90
N PRO A 90 10.32 8.85 6.10
CA PRO A 90 11.09 7.64 6.40
C PRO A 90 11.79 7.68 7.76
N ASP A 91 12.05 8.88 8.32
CA ASP A 91 12.62 9.05 9.65
C ASP A 91 11.59 8.83 10.79
N SER A 92 10.30 8.75 10.48
CA SER A 92 9.23 8.55 11.45
C SER A 92 9.10 7.10 11.94
N GLY A 93 9.75 6.15 11.28
CA GLY A 93 9.72 4.73 11.66
C GLY A 93 8.39 4.01 11.45
N ASN A 94 7.47 4.61 10.69
CA ASN A 94 6.17 4.04 10.35
C ASN A 94 6.24 3.35 8.97
N GLU A 95 6.13 2.03 8.93
CA GLU A 95 6.21 1.26 7.66
C GLU A 95 5.08 0.24 7.54
N MET A 96 4.69 -0.06 6.30
CA MET A 96 3.77 -1.13 5.95
C MET A 96 4.39 -2.04 4.89
N ILE A 97 4.36 -3.34 5.16
CA ILE A 97 4.90 -4.35 4.24
C ILE A 97 3.75 -5.26 3.81
N PHE A 98 3.46 -5.30 2.52
CA PHE A 98 2.52 -6.25 1.94
C PHE A 98 3.27 -7.42 1.33
N VAL A 99 2.87 -8.62 1.74
CA VAL A 99 3.36 -9.86 1.16
C VAL A 99 2.23 -10.48 0.35
N LYS A 100 2.51 -10.87 -0.89
CA LYS A 100 1.56 -11.59 -1.73
C LYS A 100 1.11 -12.85 -0.99
N GLN A 101 -0.21 -13.02 -0.81
CA GLN A 101 -0.77 -14.31 -0.43
C GLN A 101 -0.88 -15.18 -1.67
N GLU A 102 -0.35 -16.39 -1.62
CA GLU A 102 -0.64 -17.41 -2.62
C GLU A 102 -2.06 -17.94 -2.38
N GLU A 103 -2.92 -17.87 -3.39
CA GLU A 103 -4.22 -18.53 -3.35
C GLU A 103 -3.96 -20.05 -3.35
N LYS A 104 -4.54 -20.77 -2.37
CA LYS A 104 -4.48 -22.23 -2.27
C LYS A 104 -5.55 -22.89 -3.11
#